data_AF-A0A6N6T9M1-F1
#
_entry.id   AF-A0A6N6T9M1-F1
#
_cell.length_a   1.000
_cell.length_b   1.000
_cell.length_c   1.000
_cell.angle_alpha   90.00
_cell.angle_beta   90.00
_cell.angle_gamma   90.00
#
_symmetry.space_group_name_H-M   'P 1'
#
loop_
_entity.id
_entity.type
_entity.pdbx_description
1 polymer ?
#
loop_
_entity_poly.entity_id
_entity_poly.type
_entity_poly.pdbx_seq_one_letter_code
_entity_poly.pdbx_strand_id
1 'polypeptide(L)'
;MLTYLDCVELSDLTEEEIEAIAEHEHLPEMAALELGSYLVHSAEGVPMIKRIILEDIEEERRRGHVDKALKLKLVLKHFVDTHPDNPAKA
;
A
#
# COMPACT_ATOMS: atom_id res chain seq x y z
N MET A 1 21.21 13.58 9.99
CA MET A 1 21.13 12.38 9.14
C MET A 1 19.66 12.03 9.07
N LEU A 2 19.11 11.74 7.90
CA LEU A 2 17.71 11.32 7.78
C LEU A 2 17.56 9.87 8.25
N THR A 3 16.44 9.59 8.90
CA THR A 3 16.00 8.27 9.36
C THR A 3 14.95 7.70 8.41
N TYR A 4 14.62 6.42 8.56
CA TYR A 4 13.52 5.81 7.80
C TYR A 4 12.18 6.50 8.09
N LEU A 5 11.89 6.79 9.37
CA LEU A 5 10.67 7.48 9.77
C LEU A 5 10.56 8.87 9.13
N ASP A 6 11.67 9.62 9.02
CA ASP A 6 11.67 10.90 8.31
C ASP A 6 11.28 10.73 6.82
N CYS A 7 11.63 9.60 6.20
CA CYS A 7 11.24 9.30 4.82
C CYS A 7 9.77 8.87 4.72
N VAL A 8 9.26 8.12 5.69
CA VAL A 8 7.84 7.71 5.74
C VAL A 8 6.95 8.93 5.90
N GLU A 9 7.31 9.86 6.79
CA GLU A 9 6.56 11.11 7.00
C GLU A 9 6.49 12.01 5.75
N LEU A 10 7.37 11.79 4.76
CA LEU A 10 7.43 12.54 3.50
C LEU A 10 6.87 11.75 2.29
N SER A 11 6.48 10.49 2.45
CA SER A 11 6.08 9.62 1.34
C SER A 11 4.59 9.69 0.99
N ASP A 12 3.78 10.36 1.82
CA ASP A 12 2.32 10.30 1.84
C ASP A 12 1.75 8.88 2.07
N LEU A 13 2.56 7.97 2.61
CA LEU A 13 2.16 6.60 2.94
C LEU A 13 2.47 6.26 4.40
N THR A 14 1.72 5.32 4.97
CA THR A 14 2.04 4.76 6.29
C THR A 14 3.05 3.61 6.19
N GLU A 15 3.66 3.24 7.32
CA GLU A 15 4.55 2.07 7.39
C GLU A 15 3.83 0.80 6.92
N GLU A 16 2.55 0.61 7.26
CA GLU A 16 1.78 -0.56 6.85
C GLU A 16 1.43 -0.57 5.36
N GLU A 17 1.24 0.60 4.75
CA GLU A 17 1.04 0.70 3.29
C GLU A 17 2.34 0.39 2.54
N ILE A 18 3.48 0.83 3.07
CA ILE A 18 4.81 0.51 2.54
C ILE A 18 5.12 -0.98 2.71
N GLU A 19 4.83 -1.57 3.86
CA GLU A 19 4.99 -3.00 4.14
C GLU A 19 4.18 -3.85 3.15
N ALA A 20 2.93 -3.46 2.87
CA ALA A 20 2.10 -4.15 1.87
C ALA A 20 2.74 -4.14 0.47
N ILE A 21 3.29 -3.00 0.04
CA ILE A 21 4.02 -2.91 -1.25
C ILE A 21 5.29 -3.76 -1.22
N ALA A 22 6.04 -3.71 -0.11
CA ALA A 22 7.29 -4.45 0.05
C ALA A 22 7.08 -5.97 -0.02
N GLU A 23 6.07 -6.48 0.67
CA GLU A 23 5.73 -7.91 0.68
C GLU A 23 5.30 -8.39 -0.71
N HIS A 24 4.41 -7.65 -1.38
CA HIS A 24 3.85 -8.01 -2.68
C HIS A 24 4.89 -7.98 -3.81
N GLU A 25 5.67 -6.89 -3.88
CA GLU A 25 6.67 -6.69 -4.95
C GLU A 25 8.03 -7.34 -4.61
N HIS A 26 8.14 -7.96 -3.42
CA HIS A 26 9.37 -8.56 -2.90
C HIS A 26 10.55 -7.58 -2.87
N LEU A 27 10.28 -6.36 -2.42
CA LEU A 27 11.27 -5.28 -2.34
C LEU A 27 11.78 -5.08 -0.91
N PRO A 28 13.04 -4.65 -0.74
CA PRO A 28 13.47 -4.06 0.52
C PRO A 28 12.59 -2.86 0.88
N GLU A 29 12.34 -2.66 2.17
CA GLU A 29 11.41 -1.64 2.68
C GLU A 29 11.69 -0.23 2.14
N MET A 30 12.96 0.20 2.10
CA MET A 30 13.32 1.52 1.55
C MET A 30 13.03 1.65 0.05
N ALA A 31 13.13 0.56 -0.71
CA ALA A 31 12.80 0.56 -2.15
C ALA A 31 11.27 0.55 -2.36
N ALA A 32 10.53 -0.15 -1.51
CA ALA A 32 9.07 -0.11 -1.50
C ALA A 32 8.55 1.28 -1.11
N LEU A 33 9.20 1.95 -0.16
CA LEU A 33 8.89 3.34 0.20
C LEU A 33 9.05 4.27 -1.00
N GLU A 34 10.19 4.19 -1.70
CA GLU A 34 10.45 5.00 -2.89
C GLU A 34 9.42 4.74 -4.00
N LEU A 35 9.15 3.47 -4.30
CA LEU A 35 8.14 3.08 -5.29
C LEU A 35 6.75 3.59 -4.91
N GLY A 36 6.33 3.34 -3.67
CA GLY A 36 5.05 3.78 -3.13
C GLY A 36 4.90 5.29 -3.23
N SER A 37 5.89 6.04 -2.74
CA SER A 37 5.92 7.50 -2.78
C SER A 37 5.82 8.03 -4.22
N TYR A 38 6.48 7.37 -5.18
CA TYR A 38 6.33 7.74 -6.59
C TYR A 38 4.91 7.46 -7.12
N LEU A 39 4.34 6.30 -6.80
CA LEU A 39 3.04 5.86 -7.33
C LEU A 39 1.87 6.70 -6.80
N VAL A 40 1.85 7.05 -5.51
CA VAL A 40 0.78 7.88 -4.91
C VAL A 40 0.62 9.23 -5.61
N HIS A 41 1.71 9.78 -6.17
CA HIS A 41 1.72 11.05 -6.90
C HIS A 41 1.35 10.92 -8.39
N SER A 42 0.94 9.74 -8.86
CA SER A 42 0.59 9.47 -10.26
C SER A 42 -0.87 9.03 -10.42
N ALA A 43 -1.48 9.43 -11.55
CA ALA A 43 -2.90 9.14 -11.82
C ALA A 43 -3.24 7.64 -11.89
N GLU A 44 -2.27 6.80 -12.24
CA GLU A 44 -2.44 5.35 -12.35
C GLU A 44 -1.90 4.59 -11.13
N GLY A 45 -1.07 5.23 -10.30
CA GLY A 45 -0.39 4.57 -9.19
C GLY A 45 -1.27 4.32 -7.97
N VAL A 46 -2.21 5.22 -7.65
CA VAL A 46 -3.20 4.97 -6.58
C VAL A 46 -4.06 3.72 -6.89
N PRO A 47 -4.64 3.56 -8.10
CA PRO A 47 -5.27 2.31 -8.51
C PRO A 47 -4.35 1.07 -8.43
N MET A 48 -3.05 1.23 -8.72
CA MET A 48 -2.07 0.15 -8.66
C MET A 48 -1.83 -0.32 -7.22
N ILE A 49 -1.54 0.60 -6.29
CA ILE A 49 -1.35 0.29 -4.86
C ILE A 49 -2.62 -0.35 -4.28
N LYS A 50 -3.79 0.18 -4.63
CA LYS A 50 -5.07 -0.41 -4.24
C LYS A 50 -5.20 -1.87 -4.70
N ARG A 51 -4.76 -2.17 -5.92
CA ARG A 51 -4.79 -3.53 -6.47
C ARG A 51 -3.83 -4.46 -5.74
N ILE A 52 -2.61 -4.00 -5.44
CA ILE A 52 -1.63 -4.75 -4.62
C ILE A 52 -2.30 -5.24 -3.33
N ILE A 53 -2.86 -4.32 -2.54
CA ILE A 53 -3.46 -4.67 -1.25
C ILE A 53 -4.67 -5.60 -1.42
N LEU A 54 -5.48 -5.42 -2.47
CA LEU A 54 -6.62 -6.30 -2.77
C LEU A 54 -6.19 -7.73 -3.13
N GLU A 55 -5.14 -7.86 -3.94
CA GLU A 55 -4.60 -9.16 -4.34
C GLU A 55 -4.05 -9.92 -3.12
N ASP A 56 -3.36 -9.23 -2.21
CA ASP A 56 -2.86 -9.81 -0.96
C ASP A 56 -3.98 -10.24 -0.02
N ILE A 57 -5.06 -9.44 0.10
CA ILE A 57 -6.25 -9.84 0.88
C ILE A 57 -6.81 -11.17 0.35
N GLU A 58 -6.93 -11.31 -0.97
CA GLU A 58 -7.48 -12.52 -1.57
C GLU A 58 -6.51 -13.70 -1.51
N GLU A 59 -5.20 -13.47 -1.56
CA GLU A 59 -4.20 -14.51 -1.30
C GLU A 59 -4.25 -15.01 0.15
N GLU A 60 -4.24 -14.12 1.13
CA GLU A 60 -4.24 -14.49 2.53
C GLU A 60 -5.57 -15.17 2.93
N ARG A 61 -6.69 -14.77 2.32
CA ARG A 61 -7.97 -15.51 2.44
C ARG A 61 -7.87 -16.93 1.89
N ARG A 62 -7.29 -17.12 0.70
CA ARG A 62 -7.11 -18.45 0.09
C ARG A 62 -6.21 -19.35 0.93
N ARG A 63 -5.21 -18.78 1.60
CA ARG A 63 -4.32 -19.48 2.54
C ARG A 63 -4.95 -19.76 3.90
N GLY A 64 -6.10 -19.15 4.21
CA GLY A 64 -6.79 -19.29 5.50
C GLY A 64 -6.24 -18.38 6.61
N HIS A 65 -5.42 -17.39 6.29
CA HIS A 65 -4.83 -16.44 7.23
C HIS A 65 -5.78 -15.26 7.50
N VAL A 66 -6.87 -15.55 8.22
CA VAL A 66 -7.95 -14.58 8.47
C VAL A 66 -7.45 -13.29 9.13
N ASP A 67 -6.55 -13.39 10.11
CA ASP A 67 -6.03 -12.23 10.84
C ASP A 67 -5.20 -11.30 9.93
N LYS A 68 -4.37 -11.87 9.04
CA LYS A 68 -3.59 -11.08 8.06
C LYS A 68 -4.50 -10.40 7.06
N ALA A 69 -5.50 -11.12 6.53
CA ALA A 69 -6.49 -10.53 5.64
C ALA A 69 -7.30 -9.40 6.31
N LEU A 70 -7.56 -9.48 7.61
CA LEU A 70 -8.20 -8.40 8.37
C LEU A 70 -7.29 -7.18 8.53
N LYS A 71 -6.01 -7.38 8.82
CA LYS A 71 -5.02 -6.28 8.86
C LYS A 71 -4.94 -5.56 7.52
N LEU A 72 -4.77 -6.30 6.42
CA LEU A 72 -4.71 -5.71 5.08
C LEU A 72 -6.00 -4.96 4.69
N LYS A 73 -7.17 -5.39 5.18
CA LYS A 73 -8.41 -4.61 5.00
C LYS A 73 -8.38 -3.26 5.73
N LEU A 74 -7.76 -3.17 6.89
CA LEU A 74 -7.59 -1.90 7.60
C LEU A 74 -6.62 -0.99 6.86
N VAL A 75 -5.53 -1.53 6.33
CA VAL A 75 -4.58 -0.81 5.46
C VAL A 75 -5.29 -0.29 4.22
N LEU A 76 -6.02 -1.16 3.50
CA LEU A 76 -6.80 -0.76 2.33
C LEU A 76 -7.82 0.34 2.64
N LYS A 77 -8.51 0.23 3.78
CA LYS A 77 -9.47 1.24 4.20
C LYS A 77 -8.77 2.58 4.42
N HIS A 78 -7.69 2.60 5.19
CA HIS A 78 -6.89 3.80 5.42
C HIS A 78 -6.44 4.41 4.09
N PHE A 79 -5.82 3.61 3.23
CA PHE A 79 -5.31 4.07 1.93
C PHE A 79 -6.40 4.71 1.06
N VAL A 80 -7.59 4.11 0.99
CA VAL A 80 -8.72 4.67 0.22
C VAL A 80 -9.28 5.95 0.85
N ASP A 81 -9.29 6.05 2.17
CA ASP A 81 -9.77 7.23 2.89
C ASP A 81 -8.79 8.42 2.74
N THR A 82 -7.47 8.16 2.67
CA THR A 82 -6.42 9.18 2.55
C THR A 82 -6.02 9.51 1.11
N HIS A 83 -6.26 8.60 0.16
CA HIS A 83 -5.99 8.78 -1.27
C HIS A 83 -7.27 8.70 -2.12
N PRO A 84 -8.24 9.60 -1.92
CA PRO A 84 -9.47 9.63 -2.70
C PRO A 84 -9.21 10.25 -4.09
N ASP A 85 -9.07 9.43 -5.14
CA ASP A 85 -9.54 9.66 -6.54
C ASP A 85 -8.87 8.62 -7.49
N ASN A 86 -9.56 7.96 -8.44
CA ASN A 86 -10.41 8.45 -9.54
C ASN A 86 -11.68 7.57 -9.69
N PRO A 87 -12.85 8.10 -10.11
CA PRO A 87 -14.10 7.35 -10.21
C PRO A 87 -13.95 6.27 -11.27
N ALA A 88 -14.51 5.09 -10.99
CA ALA A 88 -14.80 4.11 -12.03
C ALA A 88 -15.54 4.86 -13.16
N LYS A 89 -14.88 5.03 -14.32
CA LYS A 89 -15.57 5.58 -15.50
C LYS A 89 -16.74 4.65 -15.81
N ALA A 90 -17.93 5.23 -15.81
CA ALA A 90 -19.15 4.68 -16.39
C ALA A 90 -18.95 4.36 -17.88
#